data_AF-R5B042-F1
#
_entry.id   AF-R5B042-F1
#
_cell.length_a   1.000
_cell.length_b   1.000
_cell.length_c   1.000
_cell.angle_alpha   90.00
_cell.angle_beta   90.00
_cell.angle_gamma   90.00
#
_symmetry.space_group_name_H-M   'P 1'
#
loop_
_entity.id
_entity.type
_entity.pdbx_description
1 polymer ?
#
loop_
_entity_poly.entity_id
_entity_poly.type
_entity_poly.pdbx_seq_one_letter_code
_entity_poly.pdbx_strand_id
1 'polypeptide(L)'
;MKLLVTFLLLLFPCLTAWAQRHSAKTEADSTEIATDILPDTIMRLTDEDYKEVAERLGVEVAAMKAVVDIEAGVSHQGFFAPGKPIINFDLTMFRRFAGKRGINLAKYRSTHAEVFSAVNPRRHGSTQAAQHVRLRKARSIDERTAIEGTFWGMFQIGGFNWKKCGAESISDFYEKMSRSERDQLELFANFLQNTGLDKYLRAKNWAAFSRGYNGPGYAKRRYHTRMASAYSKHKAREKSGN
;
A
#
# COMPACT_ATOMS: atom_id res chain seq x y z
N MET A 1 41.16 15.88 48.63
CA MET A 1 42.59 16.12 48.32
C MET A 1 42.65 16.56 46.86
N LYS A 2 42.80 17.84 46.46
CA LYS A 2 43.99 18.73 46.51
C LYS A 2 45.25 17.95 46.10
N LEU A 3 46.05 18.25 45.06
CA LEU A 3 46.62 19.48 44.45
C LEU A 3 46.77 19.23 42.92
N LEU A 4 46.76 20.14 41.94
CA LEU A 4 47.16 21.55 41.74
C LEU A 4 48.68 21.80 41.52
N VAL A 5 49.07 22.08 40.26
CA VAL A 5 50.26 22.84 39.82
C VAL A 5 49.91 23.44 38.42
N THR A 6 49.45 24.70 38.29
CA THR A 6 50.17 25.95 37.90
C THR A 6 51.21 25.82 36.77
N PHE A 7 51.50 26.76 35.87
CA PHE A 7 50.97 28.00 35.29
C PHE A 7 52.14 28.51 34.43
N LEU A 8 51.98 28.91 33.16
CA LEU A 8 52.77 30.01 32.59
C LEU A 8 52.19 30.49 31.24
N LEU A 9 51.76 31.74 31.26
CA LEU A 9 51.41 32.60 30.13
C LEU A 9 52.67 33.33 29.64
N LEU A 10 52.84 33.48 28.32
CA LEU A 10 53.56 34.61 27.74
C LEU A 10 52.85 35.15 26.49
N LEU A 11 53.04 36.46 26.31
CA LEU A 11 52.22 37.44 25.61
C LEU A 11 52.53 37.62 24.11
N PHE A 12 51.53 38.18 23.42
CA PHE A 12 51.42 38.77 22.07
C PHE A 12 52.61 39.64 21.59
N PRO A 13 52.78 39.82 20.25
CA PRO A 13 52.19 41.02 19.62
C PRO A 13 51.53 40.82 18.24
N CYS A 14 50.58 41.72 18.01
CA CYS A 14 49.89 42.09 16.77
C CYS A 14 50.84 42.53 15.65
N LEU A 15 50.53 42.23 14.38
CA LEU A 15 50.73 43.10 13.21
C LEU A 15 50.02 42.55 11.97
N THR A 16 49.79 43.45 11.03
CA THR A 16 48.64 43.55 10.14
C THR A 16 48.86 43.09 8.69
N ALA A 17 47.73 42.72 8.07
CA ALA A 17 47.34 42.99 6.68
C ALA A 17 47.79 42.10 5.50
N TRP A 18 46.75 41.78 4.71
CA TRP A 18 46.67 41.81 3.24
C TRP A 18 46.67 40.48 2.46
N ALA A 19 45.44 40.08 2.11
CA ALA A 19 45.00 39.56 0.82
C ALA A 19 45.80 38.42 0.15
N GLN A 20 45.27 37.20 0.28
CA GLN A 20 45.29 36.25 -0.83
C GLN A 20 43.88 35.66 -0.99
N ARG A 21 43.20 36.09 -2.04
CA ARG A 21 41.87 35.62 -2.43
C ARG A 21 42.03 34.24 -3.06
N HIS A 22 41.88 33.18 -2.27
CA HIS A 22 41.67 31.82 -2.80
C HIS A 22 40.18 31.50 -2.71
N SER A 23 39.58 31.40 -3.90
CA SER A 23 38.21 30.94 -4.13
C SER A 23 38.09 29.49 -3.68
N ALA A 24 37.69 29.28 -2.42
CA ALA A 24 37.17 28.01 -1.97
C ALA A 24 35.71 27.93 -2.42
N LYS A 25 35.46 27.18 -3.50
CA LYS A 25 34.10 26.73 -3.83
C LYS A 25 33.61 25.89 -2.66
N THR A 26 32.65 26.44 -1.92
CA THR A 26 31.83 25.70 -0.98
C THR A 26 31.05 24.65 -1.77
N GLU A 27 31.50 23.40 -1.72
CA GLU A 27 30.66 22.25 -2.05
C GLU A 27 29.60 22.17 -0.95
N ALA A 28 28.44 22.74 -1.24
CA ALA A 28 27.23 22.47 -0.50
C ALA A 28 26.83 21.03 -0.81
N ASP A 29 27.06 20.16 0.17
CA ASP A 29 26.46 18.83 0.27
C ASP A 29 24.94 18.98 0.32
N SER A 30 24.32 19.04 -0.86
CA SER A 30 22.89 18.85 -1.02
C SER A 30 22.65 17.36 -1.21
N THR A 31 22.45 16.66 -0.10
CA THR A 31 21.72 15.39 -0.11
C THR A 31 20.37 15.62 -0.79
N GLU A 32 20.31 15.31 -2.08
CA GLU A 32 19.07 15.11 -2.80
C GLU A 32 18.31 14.00 -2.08
N ILE A 33 17.31 14.38 -1.30
CA ILE A 33 16.27 13.45 -0.86
C ILE A 33 15.61 13.00 -2.15
N ALA A 34 15.91 11.77 -2.58
CA ALA A 34 15.22 11.10 -3.67
C ALA A 34 13.72 11.06 -3.32
N THR A 35 12.98 12.07 -3.76
CA THR A 35 11.53 12.04 -3.79
C THR A 35 11.18 10.99 -4.84
N ASP A 36 10.84 9.80 -4.38
CA ASP A 36 10.36 8.70 -5.19
C ASP A 36 9.25 9.23 -6.12
N ILE A 37 9.59 9.43 -7.40
CA ILE A 37 8.72 10.06 -8.39
C ILE A 37 7.64 9.03 -8.73
N LEU A 38 6.53 9.09 -8.00
CA LEU A 38 5.35 8.32 -8.37
C LEU A 38 4.93 8.74 -9.79
N PRO A 39 4.51 7.79 -10.64
CA PRO A 39 4.22 8.07 -12.03
C PRO A 39 3.08 9.09 -12.16
N ASP A 40 3.22 10.03 -13.12
CA ASP A 40 2.19 11.03 -13.45
C ASP A 40 0.99 10.44 -14.21
N THR A 41 1.06 9.15 -14.57
CA THR A 41 -0.01 8.41 -15.25
C THR A 41 -0.30 7.08 -14.54
N ILE A 42 -1.50 6.53 -14.77
CA ILE A 42 -1.88 5.22 -14.22
C ILE A 42 -1.38 4.12 -15.17
N MET A 43 -0.44 3.31 -14.69
CA MET A 43 0.05 2.11 -15.39
C MET A 43 -0.94 0.95 -15.23
N ARG A 44 -1.66 0.64 -16.30
CA ARG A 44 -2.77 -0.33 -16.32
C ARG A 44 -2.30 -1.76 -16.56
N LEU A 45 -3.05 -2.73 -16.04
CA LEU A 45 -2.88 -4.13 -16.40
C LEU A 45 -3.24 -4.38 -17.86
N THR A 46 -2.44 -5.20 -18.51
CA THR A 46 -2.69 -5.75 -19.84
C THR A 46 -3.22 -7.18 -19.74
N ASP A 47 -3.80 -7.69 -20.83
CA ASP A 47 -4.17 -9.11 -20.89
C ASP A 47 -2.94 -10.03 -20.81
N GLU A 48 -1.78 -9.57 -21.29
CA GLU A 48 -0.53 -10.32 -21.20
C GLU A 48 -0.06 -10.45 -19.74
N ASP A 49 -0.19 -9.38 -18.94
CA ASP A 49 0.12 -9.44 -17.51
C ASP A 49 -0.69 -10.53 -16.78
N TYR A 50 -1.97 -10.64 -17.13
CA TYR A 50 -2.81 -11.70 -16.59
C TYR A 50 -2.34 -13.08 -17.02
N LYS A 51 -1.94 -13.28 -18.28
CA LYS A 51 -1.48 -14.58 -18.79
C LYS A 51 -0.20 -15.02 -18.09
N GLU A 52 0.81 -14.17 -18.02
CA GLU A 52 2.09 -14.48 -17.38
C GLU A 52 1.91 -14.94 -15.92
N VAL A 53 1.11 -14.19 -15.16
CA VAL A 53 0.84 -14.51 -13.75
C VAL A 53 -0.04 -15.75 -13.63
N ALA A 54 -1.04 -15.92 -14.51
CA ALA A 54 -1.90 -17.09 -14.53
C ALA A 54 -1.10 -18.37 -14.79
N GLU A 55 -0.21 -18.36 -15.78
CA GLU A 55 0.69 -19.47 -16.10
C GLU A 55 1.60 -19.82 -14.92
N ARG A 56 2.24 -18.81 -14.30
CA ARG A 56 3.10 -19.02 -13.12
C ARG A 56 2.34 -19.66 -11.95
N LEU A 57 1.07 -19.30 -11.75
CA LEU A 57 0.23 -19.85 -10.69
C LEU A 57 -0.47 -21.17 -11.08
N GLY A 58 -0.43 -21.54 -12.36
CA GLY A 58 -1.21 -22.64 -12.92
C GLY A 58 -2.73 -22.44 -12.82
N VAL A 59 -3.20 -21.19 -12.77
CA VAL A 59 -4.64 -20.84 -12.70
C VAL A 59 -5.12 -20.33 -14.06
N GLU A 60 -6.42 -20.37 -14.32
CA GLU A 60 -6.96 -19.78 -15.55
C GLU A 60 -7.07 -18.24 -15.43
N VAL A 61 -6.81 -17.52 -16.52
CA VAL A 61 -7.00 -16.06 -16.62
C VAL A 61 -8.44 -15.69 -16.25
N ALA A 62 -9.44 -16.41 -16.76
CA ALA A 62 -10.84 -16.25 -16.36
C ALA A 62 -11.08 -16.34 -14.85
N ALA A 63 -10.34 -17.19 -14.13
CA ALA A 63 -10.48 -17.32 -12.67
C ALA A 63 -9.89 -16.09 -11.95
N MET A 64 -8.77 -15.55 -12.43
CA MET A 64 -8.19 -14.32 -11.88
C MET A 64 -9.09 -13.10 -12.14
N LYS A 65 -9.58 -12.94 -13.38
CA LYS A 65 -10.53 -11.87 -13.74
C LYS A 65 -11.85 -11.98 -12.96
N ALA A 66 -12.28 -13.19 -12.60
CA ALA A 66 -13.42 -13.40 -11.72
C ALA A 66 -13.19 -12.88 -10.30
N VAL A 67 -11.97 -12.94 -9.77
CA VAL A 67 -11.65 -12.31 -8.47
C VAL A 67 -11.73 -10.80 -8.58
N VAL A 68 -11.16 -10.22 -9.65
CA VAL A 68 -11.18 -8.77 -9.90
C VAL A 68 -12.60 -8.22 -10.02
N ASP A 69 -13.49 -8.89 -10.74
CA ASP A 69 -14.92 -8.52 -10.84
C ASP A 69 -15.60 -8.39 -9.47
N ILE A 70 -15.18 -9.19 -8.51
CA ILE A 70 -15.78 -9.25 -7.18
C ILE A 70 -15.24 -8.16 -6.25
N GLU A 71 -13.95 -7.84 -6.37
CA GLU A 71 -13.25 -6.89 -5.49
C GLU A 71 -13.25 -5.46 -6.05
N ALA A 72 -12.93 -5.27 -7.33
CA ALA A 72 -12.89 -3.96 -7.99
C ALA A 72 -14.15 -3.63 -8.81
N GLY A 73 -15.01 -4.62 -9.06
CA GLY A 73 -16.14 -4.46 -9.98
C GLY A 73 -15.72 -4.48 -11.45
N VAL A 74 -16.67 -4.21 -12.35
CA VAL A 74 -16.48 -4.37 -13.81
C VAL A 74 -15.47 -3.43 -14.45
N SER A 75 -15.07 -2.36 -13.77
CA SER A 75 -14.09 -1.40 -14.30
C SER A 75 -12.66 -1.89 -14.18
N HIS A 76 -12.39 -2.91 -13.35
CA HIS A 76 -11.05 -3.50 -13.14
C HIS A 76 -10.01 -2.42 -12.83
N GLN A 77 -10.36 -1.42 -12.02
CA GLN A 77 -9.49 -0.28 -11.73
C GLN A 77 -8.76 -0.47 -10.41
N GLY A 78 -7.43 -0.38 -10.43
CA GLY A 78 -6.58 -0.40 -9.25
C GLY A 78 -6.27 0.98 -8.67
N PHE A 79 -6.58 2.05 -9.40
CA PHE A 79 -6.21 3.44 -9.07
C PHE A 79 -7.37 4.41 -9.18
N PHE A 80 -7.43 5.35 -8.22
CA PHE A 80 -8.31 6.53 -8.27
C PHE A 80 -7.66 7.68 -9.05
N ALA A 81 -6.35 7.83 -8.91
CA ALA A 81 -5.52 8.82 -9.61
C ALA A 81 -4.09 8.28 -9.68
N PRO A 82 -3.20 8.85 -10.52
CA PRO A 82 -1.78 8.49 -10.53
C PRO A 82 -1.18 8.52 -9.11
N GLY A 83 -0.42 7.49 -8.75
CA GLY A 83 0.15 7.31 -7.40
C GLY A 83 -0.87 7.06 -6.28
N LYS A 84 -2.18 6.98 -6.57
CA LYS A 84 -3.26 6.84 -5.57
C LYS A 84 -4.08 5.58 -5.84
N PRO A 85 -3.72 4.44 -5.23
CA PRO A 85 -4.50 3.22 -5.41
C PRO A 85 -5.91 3.38 -4.86
N ILE A 86 -6.83 2.54 -5.34
CA ILE A 86 -8.13 2.38 -4.70
C ILE A 86 -7.89 1.82 -3.29
N ILE A 87 -8.47 2.46 -2.28
CA ILE A 87 -8.31 2.04 -0.89
C ILE A 87 -9.65 1.99 -0.16
N ASN A 88 -9.67 1.16 0.90
CA ASN A 88 -10.73 1.16 1.88
C ASN A 88 -10.10 1.10 3.29
N PHE A 89 -10.05 2.24 3.96
CA PHE A 89 -9.54 2.33 5.33
C PHE A 89 -10.56 1.75 6.32
N ASP A 90 -10.15 0.75 7.08
CA ASP A 90 -10.97 0.08 8.09
C ASP A 90 -10.59 0.56 9.50
N LEU A 91 -11.46 1.39 10.09
CA LEU A 91 -11.25 1.93 11.43
C LEU A 91 -11.16 0.85 12.51
N THR A 92 -11.87 -0.27 12.35
CA THR A 92 -11.82 -1.39 13.30
C THR A 92 -10.45 -2.06 13.26
N MET A 93 -9.91 -2.29 12.07
CA MET A 93 -8.56 -2.83 11.89
C MET A 93 -7.51 -1.86 12.41
N PHE A 94 -7.62 -0.57 12.09
CA PHE A 94 -6.73 0.47 12.60
C PHE A 94 -6.71 0.50 14.14
N ARG A 95 -7.89 0.49 14.79
CA ARG A 95 -8.00 0.41 16.26
C ARG A 95 -7.36 -0.84 16.83
N ARG A 96 -7.58 -1.99 16.19
CA ARG A 96 -6.99 -3.27 16.62
C ARG A 96 -5.46 -3.23 16.58
N PHE A 97 -4.88 -2.72 15.50
CA PHE A 97 -3.44 -2.64 15.33
C PHE A 97 -2.81 -1.56 16.21
N ALA A 98 -3.50 -0.45 16.44
CA ALA A 98 -3.07 0.59 17.39
C ALA A 98 -3.02 0.03 18.82
N GLY A 99 -4.05 -0.72 19.24
CA GLY A 99 -4.09 -1.37 20.54
C GLY A 99 -2.94 -2.36 20.74
N LYS A 100 -2.62 -3.18 19.73
CA LYS A 100 -1.46 -4.09 19.77
C LYS A 100 -0.12 -3.38 19.92
N ARG A 101 -0.05 -2.10 19.54
CA ARG A 101 1.16 -1.26 19.62
C ARG A 101 1.16 -0.29 20.81
N GLY A 102 0.14 -0.35 21.67
CA GLY A 102 0.02 0.57 22.81
C GLY A 102 -0.27 2.02 22.42
N ILE A 103 -0.75 2.27 21.19
CA ILE A 103 -1.04 3.64 20.72
C ILE A 103 -2.37 4.10 21.33
N ASN A 104 -2.31 5.14 22.17
CA ASN A 104 -3.50 5.74 22.77
C ASN A 104 -4.23 6.66 21.77
N LEU A 105 -5.15 6.07 20.99
CA LEU A 105 -5.95 6.78 19.99
C LEU A 105 -6.85 7.89 20.56
N ALA A 106 -7.14 7.90 21.87
CA ALA A 106 -7.96 8.94 22.48
C ALA A 106 -7.32 10.33 22.35
N LYS A 107 -5.98 10.42 22.37
CA LYS A 107 -5.21 11.65 22.22
C LYS A 107 -5.41 12.36 20.87
N TYR A 108 -5.90 11.63 19.87
CA TYR A 108 -6.01 12.11 18.49
C TYR A 108 -7.46 12.43 18.07
N ARG A 109 -8.46 12.19 18.93
CA ARG A 109 -9.88 12.35 18.55
C ARG A 109 -10.22 13.76 18.05
N SER A 110 -9.67 14.79 18.67
CA SER A 110 -9.92 16.19 18.31
C SER A 110 -9.10 16.64 17.09
N THR A 111 -7.85 16.21 16.99
CA THR A 111 -6.90 16.65 15.95
C THR A 111 -6.98 15.83 14.65
N HIS A 112 -7.59 14.65 14.69
CA HIS A 112 -7.69 13.70 13.58
C HIS A 112 -9.12 13.20 13.37
N ALA A 113 -10.11 14.10 13.43
CA ALA A 113 -11.53 13.76 13.32
C ALA A 113 -11.86 12.93 12.07
N GLU A 114 -11.18 13.17 10.93
CA GLU A 114 -11.35 12.39 9.70
C GLU A 114 -11.04 10.89 9.87
N VAL A 115 -10.12 10.52 10.77
CA VAL A 115 -9.79 9.11 11.05
C VAL A 115 -10.97 8.41 11.71
N PHE A 116 -11.67 9.09 12.62
CA PHE A 116 -12.67 8.49 13.50
C PHE A 116 -14.12 8.66 13.03
N SER A 117 -14.35 9.55 12.06
CA SER A 117 -15.69 9.85 11.53
C SER A 117 -16.06 8.98 10.32
N ALA A 118 -17.33 9.03 9.92
CA ALA A 118 -17.77 8.47 8.65
C ALA A 118 -17.05 9.18 7.48
N VAL A 119 -16.79 8.43 6.40
CA VAL A 119 -16.23 8.99 5.17
C VAL A 119 -17.20 10.03 4.61
N ASN A 120 -16.71 11.21 4.24
CA ASN A 120 -17.53 12.32 3.74
C ASN A 120 -17.13 12.69 2.29
N PRO A 121 -17.74 12.04 1.27
CA PRO A 121 -17.44 12.34 -0.13
C PRO A 121 -17.76 13.78 -0.52
N ARG A 122 -18.85 14.36 0.00
CA ARG A 122 -19.28 15.74 -0.32
C ARG A 122 -18.20 16.77 0.02
N ARG A 123 -17.49 16.58 1.13
CA ARG A 123 -16.40 17.48 1.56
C ARG A 123 -15.14 17.35 0.69
N HIS A 124 -14.89 16.18 0.12
CA HIS A 124 -13.62 15.84 -0.53
C HIS A 124 -13.75 15.55 -2.03
N GLY A 125 -14.92 15.77 -2.63
CA GLY A 125 -15.19 15.58 -4.06
C GLY A 125 -15.54 14.14 -4.46
N SER A 126 -14.94 13.13 -3.82
CA SER A 126 -15.27 11.72 -4.07
C SER A 126 -15.03 10.84 -2.85
N THR A 127 -15.57 9.62 -2.87
CA THR A 127 -15.34 8.61 -1.82
C THR A 127 -13.87 8.25 -1.69
N GLN A 128 -13.17 8.05 -2.81
CA GLN A 128 -11.74 7.71 -2.80
C GLN A 128 -10.87 8.89 -2.34
N ALA A 129 -11.18 10.12 -2.75
CA ALA A 129 -10.49 11.30 -2.23
C ALA A 129 -10.66 11.43 -0.70
N ALA A 130 -11.87 11.18 -0.19
CA ALA A 130 -12.13 11.16 1.25
C ALA A 130 -11.38 10.02 1.99
N GLN A 131 -11.29 8.83 1.39
CA GLN A 131 -10.51 7.71 1.94
C GLN A 131 -9.01 8.05 2.00
N HIS A 132 -8.45 8.69 0.97
CA HIS A 132 -7.05 9.11 0.94
C HIS A 132 -6.74 10.20 1.97
N VAL A 133 -7.65 11.15 2.20
CA VAL A 133 -7.54 12.13 3.30
C VAL A 133 -7.51 11.40 4.65
N ARG A 134 -8.41 10.43 4.84
CA ARG A 134 -8.49 9.64 6.07
C ARG A 134 -7.22 8.82 6.33
N LEU A 135 -6.72 8.12 5.32
CA LEU A 135 -5.48 7.35 5.39
C LEU A 135 -4.29 8.25 5.72
N ARG A 136 -4.14 9.40 5.05
CA ARG A 136 -3.05 10.36 5.33
C ARG A 136 -3.08 10.85 6.78
N LYS A 137 -4.26 11.15 7.32
CA LYS A 137 -4.42 11.51 8.75
C LYS A 137 -4.13 10.33 9.67
N ALA A 138 -4.47 9.10 9.29
CA ALA A 138 -4.11 7.93 10.10
C ALA A 138 -2.59 7.67 10.08
N ARG A 139 -1.92 7.87 8.94
CA ARG A 139 -0.46 7.72 8.81
C ARG A 139 0.30 8.72 9.67
N SER A 140 -0.23 9.93 9.90
CA SER A 140 0.38 10.90 10.83
C SER A 140 0.22 10.53 12.31
N ILE A 141 -0.64 9.55 12.64
CA ILE A 141 -0.70 8.96 13.99
C ILE A 141 0.34 7.83 14.10
N ASP A 142 0.25 6.86 13.18
CA ASP A 142 1.23 5.77 13.04
C ASP A 142 1.09 5.16 11.64
N GLU A 143 2.16 5.27 10.85
CA GLU A 143 2.18 4.86 9.45
C GLU A 143 1.87 3.37 9.27
N ARG A 144 2.55 2.52 10.03
CA ARG A 144 2.42 1.08 9.89
C ARG A 144 1.01 0.61 10.24
N THR A 145 0.43 1.12 11.31
CA THR A 145 -0.95 0.81 11.73
C THR A 145 -1.95 1.27 10.68
N ALA A 146 -1.75 2.45 10.09
CA ALA A 146 -2.61 2.98 9.04
C ALA A 146 -2.59 2.10 7.78
N ILE A 147 -1.39 1.65 7.36
CA ILE A 147 -1.26 0.77 6.19
C ILE A 147 -1.85 -0.62 6.47
N GLU A 148 -1.53 -1.21 7.62
CA GLU A 148 -2.08 -2.51 8.03
C GLU A 148 -3.61 -2.47 8.22
N GLY A 149 -4.16 -1.31 8.57
CA GLY A 149 -5.60 -1.06 8.74
C GLY A 149 -6.37 -0.76 7.45
N THR A 150 -5.73 -0.85 6.28
CA THR A 150 -6.33 -0.46 5.00
C THR A 150 -6.37 -1.63 4.03
N PHE A 151 -7.39 -1.72 3.19
CA PHE A 151 -7.45 -2.63 2.03
C PHE A 151 -7.06 -1.87 0.76
N TRP A 152 -6.27 -2.51 -0.10
CA TRP A 152 -5.50 -1.82 -1.14
C TRP A 152 -5.69 -2.41 -2.54
N GLY A 153 -5.74 -1.51 -3.52
CA GLY A 153 -5.65 -1.80 -4.94
C GLY A 153 -6.83 -2.57 -5.51
N MET A 154 -6.64 -3.04 -6.74
CA MET A 154 -7.63 -3.78 -7.53
C MET A 154 -8.13 -5.05 -6.82
N PHE A 155 -7.25 -5.72 -6.09
CA PHE A 155 -7.54 -6.99 -5.41
C PHE A 155 -8.04 -6.79 -3.96
N GLN A 156 -8.12 -5.54 -3.49
CA GLN A 156 -8.53 -5.19 -2.12
C GLN A 156 -7.81 -6.03 -1.05
N ILE A 157 -6.47 -6.16 -1.17
CA ILE A 157 -5.68 -6.92 -0.20
C ILE A 157 -5.55 -6.10 1.09
N GLY A 158 -5.89 -6.70 2.23
CA GLY A 158 -5.67 -6.07 3.53
C GLY A 158 -4.18 -5.88 3.81
N GLY A 159 -3.73 -4.66 4.08
CA GLY A 159 -2.32 -4.31 4.25
C GLY A 159 -1.63 -5.03 5.41
N PHE A 160 -2.38 -5.58 6.36
CA PHE A 160 -1.85 -6.49 7.37
C PHE A 160 -1.26 -7.80 6.80
N ASN A 161 -1.51 -8.10 5.52
CA ASN A 161 -0.94 -9.23 4.80
C ASN A 161 0.34 -8.87 4.02
N TRP A 162 0.93 -7.67 4.17
CA TRP A 162 2.09 -7.23 3.37
C TRP A 162 3.21 -8.28 3.28
N LYS A 163 3.55 -8.93 4.40
CA LYS A 163 4.56 -10.03 4.42
C LYS A 163 4.15 -11.22 3.55
N LYS A 164 2.87 -11.60 3.60
CA LYS A 164 2.33 -12.69 2.78
C LYS A 164 2.28 -12.32 1.29
N CYS A 165 2.19 -11.03 0.97
CA CYS A 165 2.36 -10.54 -0.39
C CYS A 165 3.82 -10.55 -0.87
N GLY A 166 4.78 -10.92 -0.01
CA GLY A 166 6.20 -10.93 -0.35
C GLY A 166 6.85 -9.54 -0.38
N ALA A 167 6.21 -8.52 0.23
CA ALA A 167 6.83 -7.22 0.37
C ALA A 167 7.92 -7.25 1.46
N GLU A 168 9.01 -6.51 1.24
CA GLU A 168 10.18 -6.47 2.13
C GLU A 168 9.91 -5.64 3.39
N SER A 169 9.08 -4.60 3.24
CA SER A 169 8.68 -3.70 4.31
C SER A 169 7.26 -3.19 4.11
N ILE A 170 6.74 -2.46 5.09
CA ILE A 170 5.46 -1.77 4.94
C ILE A 170 5.53 -0.63 3.92
N SER A 171 6.71 0.00 3.74
CA SER A 171 6.95 1.02 2.72
C SER A 171 6.95 0.40 1.33
N ASP A 172 7.70 -0.69 1.14
CA ASP A 172 7.75 -1.43 -0.12
C ASP A 172 6.35 -1.91 -0.55
N PHE A 173 5.53 -2.38 0.39
CA PHE A 173 4.13 -2.70 0.10
C PHE A 173 3.32 -1.48 -0.36
N TYR A 174 3.46 -0.34 0.30
CA TYR A 174 2.77 0.90 -0.07
C TYR A 174 3.22 1.42 -1.44
N GLU A 175 4.52 1.43 -1.70
CA GLU A 175 5.14 1.85 -2.97
C GLU A 175 4.65 0.97 -4.12
N LYS A 176 4.75 -0.36 -3.99
CA LYS A 176 4.23 -1.31 -5.00
C LYS A 176 2.73 -1.13 -5.23
N MET A 177 1.92 -1.01 -4.17
CA MET A 177 0.48 -0.74 -4.31
C MET A 177 0.20 0.58 -5.06
N SER A 178 1.09 1.56 -4.96
CA SER A 178 0.93 2.91 -5.51
C SER A 178 1.62 3.12 -6.86
N ARG A 179 2.45 2.17 -7.31
CA ARG A 179 3.25 2.30 -8.55
C ARG A 179 2.49 1.86 -9.80
N SER A 180 1.94 0.64 -9.82
CA SER A 180 1.26 0.12 -11.02
C SER A 180 0.21 -0.93 -10.70
N GLU A 181 -0.74 -1.18 -11.63
CA GLU A 181 -1.69 -2.29 -11.47
C GLU A 181 -0.99 -3.65 -11.62
N ARG A 182 0.15 -3.72 -12.36
CA ARG A 182 0.99 -4.93 -12.40
C ARG A 182 1.57 -5.28 -11.03
N ASP A 183 2.05 -4.30 -10.28
CA ASP A 183 2.54 -4.54 -8.91
C ASP A 183 1.44 -5.02 -7.98
N GLN A 184 0.22 -4.46 -8.11
CA GLN A 184 -0.94 -4.94 -7.36
C GLN A 184 -1.25 -6.41 -7.68
N LEU A 185 -1.11 -6.80 -8.95
CA LEU A 185 -1.28 -8.18 -9.40
C LEU A 185 -0.18 -9.11 -8.86
N GLU A 186 1.07 -8.67 -8.85
CA GLU A 186 2.19 -9.45 -8.29
C GLU A 186 2.03 -9.67 -6.78
N LEU A 187 1.67 -8.64 -6.03
CA LEU A 187 1.37 -8.75 -4.59
C LEU A 187 0.20 -9.70 -4.32
N PHE A 188 -0.81 -9.71 -5.19
CA PHE A 188 -1.91 -10.65 -5.14
C PHE A 188 -1.46 -12.09 -5.42
N ALA A 189 -0.70 -12.33 -6.48
CA ALA A 189 -0.19 -13.64 -6.84
C ALA A 189 0.66 -14.26 -5.71
N ASN A 190 1.58 -13.47 -5.16
CA ASN A 190 2.41 -13.89 -4.04
C ASN A 190 1.58 -14.18 -2.79
N PHE A 191 0.57 -13.36 -2.52
CA PHE A 191 -0.37 -13.62 -1.42
C PHE A 191 -1.09 -14.96 -1.60
N LEU A 192 -1.56 -15.28 -2.80
CA LEU A 192 -2.22 -16.54 -3.08
C LEU A 192 -1.31 -17.75 -2.86
N GLN A 193 -0.08 -17.70 -3.38
CA GLN A 193 0.90 -18.79 -3.22
C GLN A 193 1.27 -18.97 -1.75
N ASN A 194 1.61 -17.89 -1.05
CA ASN A 194 2.06 -17.94 0.34
C ASN A 194 0.95 -18.31 1.35
N THR A 195 -0.32 -18.23 0.94
CA THR A 195 -1.46 -18.67 1.74
C THR A 195 -2.04 -20.01 1.29
N GLY A 196 -1.56 -20.56 0.16
CA GLY A 196 -2.10 -21.75 -0.46
C GLY A 196 -3.54 -21.58 -0.96
N LEU A 197 -3.96 -20.36 -1.29
CA LEU A 197 -5.29 -20.06 -1.86
C LEU A 197 -5.33 -20.28 -3.37
N ASP A 198 -4.19 -20.18 -4.04
CA ASP A 198 -3.96 -20.52 -5.45
C ASP A 198 -4.54 -21.90 -5.81
N LYS A 199 -4.35 -22.91 -4.95
CA LYS A 199 -4.88 -24.27 -5.18
C LYS A 199 -6.40 -24.32 -5.32
N TYR A 200 -7.12 -23.44 -4.61
CA TYR A 200 -8.58 -23.38 -4.70
C TYR A 200 -9.03 -22.69 -5.98
N LEU A 201 -8.27 -21.71 -6.49
CA LEU A 201 -8.53 -21.14 -7.82
C LEU A 201 -8.26 -22.15 -8.92
N ARG A 202 -7.15 -22.91 -8.85
CA ARG A 202 -6.85 -24.00 -9.80
C ARG A 202 -7.98 -25.03 -9.85
N ALA A 203 -8.43 -25.48 -8.68
CA ALA A 203 -9.53 -26.43 -8.55
C ALA A 203 -10.92 -25.80 -8.75
N LYS A 204 -11.02 -24.49 -8.98
CA LYS A 204 -12.28 -23.74 -9.09
C LYS A 204 -13.20 -23.96 -7.90
N ASN A 205 -12.63 -24.20 -6.72
CA ASN A 205 -13.35 -24.37 -5.47
C ASN A 205 -13.67 -22.99 -4.88
N TRP A 206 -14.68 -22.34 -5.44
CA TRP A 206 -15.07 -20.97 -5.09
C TRP A 206 -15.48 -20.83 -3.62
N ALA A 207 -16.06 -21.87 -3.03
CA ALA A 207 -16.44 -21.86 -1.62
C ALA A 207 -15.20 -21.80 -0.71
N ALA A 208 -14.23 -22.70 -0.93
CA ALA A 208 -12.99 -22.72 -0.16
C ALA A 208 -12.15 -21.46 -0.39
N PHE A 209 -12.05 -21.02 -1.65
CA PHE A 209 -11.36 -19.77 -2.00
C PHE A 209 -11.98 -18.57 -1.29
N SER A 210 -13.30 -18.34 -1.43
CA SER A 210 -13.97 -17.20 -0.81
C SER A 210 -13.94 -17.26 0.72
N ARG A 211 -13.98 -18.45 1.34
CA ARG A 211 -13.81 -18.58 2.79
C ARG A 211 -12.42 -18.13 3.23
N GLY A 212 -11.39 -18.50 2.49
CA GLY A 212 -10.00 -18.13 2.78
C GLY A 212 -9.68 -16.67 2.49
N TYR A 213 -10.18 -16.15 1.36
CA TYR A 213 -9.90 -14.79 0.90
C TYR A 213 -10.79 -13.73 1.58
N ASN A 214 -12.11 -13.95 1.60
CA ASN A 214 -13.09 -12.99 2.13
C ASN A 214 -13.49 -13.26 3.60
N GLY A 215 -13.06 -14.38 4.17
CA GLY A 215 -13.31 -14.75 5.56
C GLY A 215 -14.59 -15.57 5.79
N PRO A 216 -14.91 -15.94 7.05
CA PRO A 216 -15.98 -16.88 7.38
C PRO A 216 -17.38 -16.40 7.00
N GLY A 217 -17.59 -15.08 6.89
CA GLY A 217 -18.86 -14.49 6.45
C GLY A 217 -19.13 -14.58 4.94
N TYR A 218 -18.28 -15.28 4.17
CA TYR A 218 -18.33 -15.23 2.70
C TYR A 218 -19.67 -15.68 2.11
N ALA A 219 -20.30 -16.69 2.72
CA ALA A 219 -21.53 -17.29 2.23
C ALA A 219 -22.71 -16.31 2.29
N LYS A 220 -22.85 -15.57 3.40
CA LYS A 220 -23.88 -14.53 3.59
C LYS A 220 -23.78 -13.42 2.53
N ARG A 221 -22.56 -13.11 2.08
CA ARG A 221 -22.29 -12.13 1.01
C ARG A 221 -22.23 -12.76 -0.38
N ARG A 222 -22.54 -14.05 -0.50
CA ARG A 222 -22.64 -14.79 -1.76
C ARG A 222 -21.36 -14.79 -2.61
N TYR A 223 -20.19 -14.54 -2.01
CA TYR A 223 -18.92 -14.40 -2.74
C TYR A 223 -18.66 -15.58 -3.69
N HIS A 224 -18.69 -16.80 -3.17
CA HIS A 224 -18.52 -18.02 -3.95
C HIS A 224 -19.45 -18.13 -5.18
N THR A 225 -20.75 -17.87 -5.03
CA THR A 225 -21.69 -17.90 -6.18
C THR A 225 -21.44 -16.79 -7.18
N ARG A 226 -21.10 -15.59 -6.71
CA ARG A 226 -20.78 -14.46 -7.59
C ARG A 226 -19.49 -14.72 -8.37
N MET A 227 -18.48 -15.31 -7.72
CA MET A 227 -17.21 -15.67 -8.32
C MET A 227 -17.36 -16.76 -9.38
N ALA A 228 -18.16 -17.79 -9.09
CA ALA A 228 -18.52 -18.81 -10.07
C ALA A 228 -19.21 -18.20 -11.31
N SER A 229 -20.16 -17.28 -11.10
CA SER A 229 -20.85 -16.59 -12.19
C SER A 229 -19.90 -15.71 -13.01
N ALA A 230 -19.02 -14.94 -12.36
CA ALA A 230 -18.02 -14.12 -13.03
C ALA A 230 -17.05 -14.97 -13.85
N TYR A 231 -16.54 -16.07 -13.30
CA TYR A 231 -15.69 -17.02 -14.00
C TYR A 231 -16.38 -17.56 -15.27
N SER A 232 -17.63 -18.01 -15.18
CA SER A 232 -18.36 -18.50 -16.35
C SER A 232 -18.51 -17.46 -17.45
N LYS A 233 -18.69 -16.18 -17.10
CA LYS A 233 -18.76 -15.08 -18.06
C LYS A 233 -17.43 -14.86 -18.77
N HIS A 234 -16.32 -14.81 -18.03
CA HIS A 234 -14.99 -14.67 -18.61
C HIS A 234 -14.64 -15.88 -19.49
N LYS A 235 -14.99 -17.09 -19.05
CA LYS A 235 -14.75 -18.31 -19.83
C LYS A 235 -15.53 -18.34 -21.14
N ALA A 236 -16.76 -17.82 -21.16
CA ALA A 236 -17.51 -17.68 -22.40
C ALA A 236 -16.85 -16.66 -23.35
N ARG A 237 -16.36 -15.53 -22.84
CA ARG A 237 -15.68 -14.50 -23.64
C ARG A 237 -14.37 -15.00 -24.25
N GLU A 238 -13.57 -15.77 -23.51
CA GLU A 238 -12.36 -16.41 -24.04
C GLU A 238 -12.66 -17.31 -25.25
N LYS A 239 -13.83 -17.98 -25.28
CA LYS A 239 -14.24 -18.82 -26.40
C LYS A 239 -14.78 -18.06 -27.60
N SER A 240 -15.26 -16.84 -27.40
CA SER A 240 -15.85 -16.00 -28.47
C SER A 240 -14.84 -15.04 -29.11
N GLY A 241 -13.71 -14.78 -28.44
CA GLY A 241 -12.62 -13.93 -28.93
C GLY A 241 -11.45 -14.69 -29.55
N ASN A 242 -11.61 -15.99 -29.77
CA ASN A 242 -10.65 -16.92 -30.36
C ASN A 242 -11.30 -17.57 -31.59
#